data_AF-A0A5E4QVD5-F1
#
_entry.id   AF-A0A5E4QVD5-F1
#
_cell.length_a   1.000
_cell.length_b   1.000
_cell.length_c   1.000
_cell.angle_alpha   90.00
_cell.angle_beta   90.00
_cell.angle_gamma   90.00
#
_symmetry.space_group_name_H-M   'P 1'
#
loop_
_entity.id
_entity.type
_entity.pdbx_description
1 polymer ?
#
loop_
_entity_poly.entity_id
_entity_poly.type
_entity_poly.pdbx_seq_one_letter_code
_entity_poly.pdbx_strand_id
1 'polypeptide(L)'
;MPLTTRQRSIHNKNGTKRSASIGKGKRPRKSSEGEYLVTNAPSDLRSISYPGGAVALALLIIARLISAYWGHIADCDETYNYWEPLHYLVYGSGLQTWEYSPIYAIRSYASLWLFAIPAKILSLFMTPVSVFYSLRAILAVLTACAELMFYNCLS
;
A
#
# COMPACT_ATOMS: atom_id res chain seq x y z
N MET A 1 -23.80 -6.58 -66.27
CA MET A 1 -23.54 -6.07 -64.92
C MET A 1 -22.45 -5.00 -65.02
N PRO A 2 -22.76 -3.72 -64.78
CA PRO A 2 -21.79 -2.64 -64.86
C PRO A 2 -21.22 -2.31 -63.48
N LEU A 3 -19.92 -2.06 -63.37
CA LEU A 3 -19.36 -1.19 -62.33
C LEU A 3 -18.34 -0.26 -62.97
N THR A 4 -18.70 1.02 -62.91
CA THR A 4 -18.12 2.16 -63.62
C THR A 4 -17.02 2.83 -62.82
N THR A 5 -15.93 3.13 -63.51
CA THR A 5 -15.40 4.50 -63.68
C THR A 5 -15.04 5.26 -62.40
N ARG A 6 -13.81 4.98 -61.96
CA ARG A 6 -12.77 5.98 -61.70
C ARG A 6 -13.10 7.39 -62.25
N GLN A 7 -13.00 8.40 -61.39
CA GLN A 7 -12.84 9.84 -61.70
C GLN A 7 -13.98 10.59 -62.41
N ARG A 8 -14.57 11.54 -61.67
CA ARG A 8 -14.93 12.93 -62.05
C ARG A 8 -15.36 13.59 -60.73
N SER A 9 -14.49 14.25 -59.98
CA SER A 9 -14.02 15.63 -60.19
C SER A 9 -15.13 16.65 -60.46
N ILE A 10 -15.05 17.73 -59.68
CA ILE A 10 -15.50 19.11 -59.95
C ILE A 10 -16.85 19.53 -59.35
N HIS A 11 -16.79 20.63 -58.58
CA HIS A 11 -17.87 21.53 -58.12
C HIS A 11 -18.72 20.99 -56.95
N ASN A 12 -19.05 21.70 -55.87
CA ASN A 12 -19.22 23.13 -55.55
C ASN A 12 -19.57 23.10 -54.02
N LYS A 13 -19.04 23.88 -53.06
CA LYS A 13 -19.19 25.32 -52.87
C LYS A 13 -18.51 25.66 -51.52
N ASN A 14 -17.51 26.54 -51.53
CA ASN A 14 -17.06 27.27 -50.33
C ASN A 14 -17.92 28.52 -50.16
N GLY A 15 -18.19 28.89 -48.91
CA GLY A 15 -18.91 30.11 -48.49
C GLY A 15 -20.11 29.73 -47.62
N THR A 16 -20.25 30.16 -46.36
CA THR A 16 -20.13 31.55 -45.94
C THR A 16 -20.19 31.65 -44.40
N LYS A 17 -19.43 32.63 -43.86
CA LYS A 17 -19.66 33.41 -42.61
C LYS A 17 -19.19 32.82 -41.27
N ARG A 18 -17.94 33.21 -40.94
CA ARG A 18 -17.49 33.56 -39.59
C ARG A 18 -18.36 34.70 -39.02
N SER A 19 -18.86 34.53 -37.80
CA SER A 19 -19.24 35.64 -36.92
C SER A 19 -18.61 35.39 -35.55
N ALA A 20 -17.66 36.24 -35.20
CA ALA A 20 -17.06 36.31 -33.88
C ALA A 20 -17.99 37.07 -32.94
N SER A 21 -18.38 36.45 -31.82
CA SER A 21 -18.96 37.17 -30.69
C SER A 21 -18.12 36.91 -29.44
N ILE A 22 -17.33 37.92 -29.10
CA ILE A 22 -16.60 38.09 -27.84
C ILE A 22 -17.64 38.22 -26.71
N GLY A 23 -17.60 37.28 -25.77
CA GLY A 23 -18.30 37.35 -24.48
C GLY A 23 -17.28 37.23 -23.36
N LYS A 24 -16.91 38.36 -22.75
CA LYS A 24 -16.12 38.41 -21.52
C LYS A 24 -16.97 37.92 -20.35
N GLY A 25 -16.38 37.01 -19.55
CA GLY A 25 -16.61 36.97 -18.10
C GLY A 25 -17.35 35.75 -17.56
N LYS A 26 -16.58 34.80 -17.01
CA LYS A 26 -16.71 34.28 -15.63
C LYS A 26 -15.64 33.19 -15.39
N ARG A 27 -14.73 33.43 -14.44
CA ARG A 27 -13.92 32.36 -13.80
C ARG A 27 -14.80 31.67 -12.75
N PRO A 28 -14.75 30.33 -12.65
CA PRO A 28 -14.14 29.68 -11.48
C PRO A 28 -13.30 28.45 -11.92
N ARG A 29 -12.06 28.26 -11.47
CA ARG A 29 -11.59 27.67 -10.19
C ARG A 29 -11.10 26.23 -10.38
N LYS A 30 -9.77 26.12 -10.35
CA LYS A 30 -8.91 25.10 -9.71
C LYS A 30 -9.01 23.61 -10.14
N SER A 31 -7.86 23.14 -10.65
CA SER A 31 -7.21 21.82 -10.47
C SER A 31 -7.98 20.55 -10.81
N SER A 32 -7.51 19.86 -11.84
CA SER A 32 -7.45 18.40 -11.86
C SER A 32 -6.22 17.98 -12.65
N GLU A 33 -5.15 17.72 -11.92
CA GLU A 33 -4.01 16.93 -12.38
C GLU A 33 -4.50 15.52 -12.74
N GLY A 34 -3.84 14.89 -13.70
CA GLY A 34 -4.04 13.48 -14.04
C GLY A 34 -4.95 13.29 -15.24
N GLU A 35 -4.36 13.33 -16.42
CA GLU A 35 -4.89 12.60 -17.58
C GLU A 35 -4.78 11.11 -17.26
N TYR A 36 -5.79 10.58 -16.56
CA TYR A 36 -5.92 9.15 -16.34
C TYR A 36 -6.18 8.50 -17.69
N LEU A 37 -5.26 7.63 -18.10
CA LEU A 37 -5.42 6.73 -19.24
C LEU A 37 -6.81 6.08 -19.17
N VAL A 38 -7.72 6.55 -20.01
CA VAL A 38 -9.02 5.93 -20.23
C VAL A 38 -8.74 4.64 -20.98
N THR A 39 -8.37 3.59 -20.24
CA THR A 39 -8.42 2.24 -20.77
C THR A 39 -9.90 1.89 -20.87
N ASN A 40 -10.30 1.33 -22.01
CA ASN A 40 -11.66 0.87 -22.27
C ASN A 40 -11.96 -0.36 -21.39
N ALA A 41 -12.10 -0.16 -20.07
CA ALA A 41 -12.58 -1.20 -19.18
C ALA A 41 -14.09 -1.40 -19.42
N PRO A 42 -14.56 -2.65 -19.58
CA PRO A 42 -15.98 -2.93 -19.79
C PRO A 42 -16.82 -2.38 -18.65
N SER A 43 -18.00 -1.84 -18.98
CA SER A 43 -18.93 -1.17 -18.05
C SER A 43 -19.38 -2.02 -16.86
N ASP A 44 -19.20 -3.34 -16.93
CA ASP A 44 -19.50 -4.28 -15.84
C ASP A 44 -18.56 -4.15 -14.64
N LEU A 45 -17.37 -3.59 -14.80
CA LEU A 45 -16.45 -3.32 -13.68
C LEU A 45 -16.80 -2.03 -12.91
N ARG A 46 -17.64 -1.15 -13.47
CA ARG A 46 -18.12 0.06 -12.79
C ARG A 46 -19.25 -0.19 -11.79
N SER A 47 -19.91 -1.35 -11.85
CA SER A 47 -21.00 -1.75 -10.94
C SER A 47 -20.50 -2.45 -9.68
N ILE A 48 -19.20 -2.79 -9.63
CA ILE A 48 -18.53 -3.18 -8.39
C ILE A 48 -18.45 -1.93 -7.51
N SER A 49 -19.37 -1.86 -6.56
CA SER A 49 -19.32 -0.90 -5.47
C SER A 49 -18.08 -1.23 -4.66
N TYR A 50 -16.99 -0.50 -4.90
CA TYR A 50 -15.80 -0.59 -4.07
C TYR A 50 -16.21 -0.19 -2.64
N PRO A 51 -16.02 -1.05 -1.63
CA PRO A 51 -16.25 -0.64 -0.26
C PRO A 51 -15.36 0.58 -0.02
N GLY A 52 -15.94 1.71 0.39
CA GLY A 52 -15.19 2.96 0.54
C GLY A 52 -13.90 2.75 1.35
N GLY A 53 -12.84 3.51 1.06
CA GLY A 53 -11.50 3.24 1.59
C GLY A 53 -11.41 3.03 3.11
N ALA A 54 -12.30 3.65 3.89
CA ALA A 54 -12.42 3.42 5.33
C ALA A 54 -12.87 1.99 5.70
N VAL A 55 -13.82 1.41 4.96
CA VAL A 55 -14.30 0.04 5.16
C VAL A 55 -13.23 -0.96 4.74
N ALA A 56 -12.55 -0.71 3.62
CA ALA A 56 -11.43 -1.54 3.18
C ALA A 56 -10.29 -1.55 4.22
N LEU A 57 -9.92 -0.37 4.75
CA LEU A 57 -8.94 -0.23 5.84
C LEU A 57 -9.36 -1.04 7.08
N ALA A 58 -10.60 -0.86 7.55
CA ALA A 58 -11.07 -1.54 8.76
C ALA A 58 -11.02 -3.06 8.62
N LEU A 59 -11.46 -3.59 7.46
CA LEU A 59 -11.40 -5.02 7.16
C LEU A 59 -9.96 -5.54 7.13
N LEU A 60 -9.04 -4.80 6.50
CA LEU A 60 -7.63 -5.17 6.44
C LEU A 60 -6.99 -5.17 7.84
N ILE A 61 -7.21 -4.13 8.65
CA ILE A 61 -6.67 -4.07 10.02
C ILE A 61 -7.20 -5.23 10.85
N ILE A 62 -8.51 -5.50 10.83
CA ILE A 62 -9.10 -6.59 11.62
C ILE A 62 -8.51 -7.93 11.18
N ALA A 63 -8.47 -8.21 9.88
CA ALA A 63 -7.90 -9.45 9.35
C ALA A 63 -6.43 -9.63 9.77
N ARG A 64 -5.63 -8.55 9.67
CA ARG A 64 -4.20 -8.56 10.04
C ARG A 64 -3.99 -8.74 11.54
N LEU A 65 -4.81 -8.11 12.38
CA LEU A 65 -4.72 -8.27 13.84
C LEU A 65 -5.12 -9.68 14.28
N ILE A 66 -6.18 -10.26 13.69
CA ILE A 66 -6.59 -11.64 13.96
C ILE A 66 -5.45 -12.60 13.58
N SER A 67 -4.87 -12.41 12.40
CA SER A 67 -3.73 -13.21 11.93
C SER A 67 -2.50 -13.04 12.84
N ALA A 68 -2.22 -11.83 13.33
CA ALA A 68 -1.10 -11.59 14.24
C ALA A 68 -1.28 -12.27 15.60
N TYR A 69 -2.53 -12.37 16.09
CA TYR A 69 -2.86 -12.97 17.38
C TYR A 69 -2.95 -14.50 17.33
N TRP A 70 -3.66 -15.06 16.34
CA TRP A 70 -3.82 -16.51 16.17
C TRP A 70 -2.72 -17.18 15.37
N GLY A 71 -1.95 -16.41 14.60
CA GLY A 71 -0.86 -16.92 13.79
C GLY A 71 0.23 -17.48 14.68
N HIS A 72 0.34 -18.81 14.70
CA HIS A 72 1.48 -19.48 15.30
C HIS A 72 2.75 -19.19 14.49
N ILE A 73 3.87 -19.09 15.19
CA ILE A 73 5.21 -19.00 14.60
C ILE A 73 5.53 -20.38 14.01
N ALA A 74 5.60 -20.46 12.69
CA ALA A 74 5.78 -21.73 12.00
C ALA A 74 7.27 -22.09 11.86
N ASP A 75 8.14 -21.08 11.78
CA ASP A 75 9.56 -21.28 11.53
C ASP A 75 10.38 -21.09 12.82
N CYS A 76 11.31 -22.01 13.06
CA CYS A 76 12.23 -21.88 14.19
C CYS A 76 13.14 -20.65 14.05
N ASP A 77 13.52 -20.33 12.81
CA ASP A 77 14.42 -19.22 12.51
C ASP A 77 13.83 -17.87 12.90
N GLU A 78 12.52 -17.64 12.76
CA GLU A 78 11.95 -16.36 13.17
C GLU A 78 12.04 -16.16 14.69
N THR A 79 11.87 -17.24 15.46
CA THR A 79 12.00 -17.22 16.92
C THR A 79 13.44 -16.95 17.33
N TYR A 80 14.37 -17.76 16.84
CA TYR A 80 15.76 -17.69 17.30
C TYR A 80 16.57 -16.55 16.68
N ASN A 81 16.19 -16.06 15.50
CA ASN A 81 16.94 -15.03 14.82
C ASN A 81 16.36 -13.61 15.01
N TYR A 82 15.07 -13.48 15.33
CA TYR A 82 14.44 -12.18 15.54
C TYR A 82 13.91 -12.01 16.96
N TRP A 83 13.06 -12.92 17.44
CA TRP A 83 12.35 -12.74 18.72
C TRP A 83 13.27 -12.90 19.95
N GLU A 84 14.06 -13.96 20.01
CA GLU A 84 15.01 -14.22 21.09
C GLU A 84 16.11 -13.15 21.19
N PRO A 85 16.79 -12.76 20.08
CA PRO A 85 17.79 -11.68 20.12
C PRO A 85 17.19 -10.33 20.50
N LEU A 86 15.95 -10.05 20.11
CA LEU A 86 15.23 -8.83 20.52
C LEU A 86 14.92 -8.86 22.03
N HIS A 87 14.45 -10.00 22.54
CA HIS A 87 14.20 -10.18 23.98
C HIS A 87 15.50 -10.03 24.78
N TYR A 88 16.60 -10.63 24.30
CA TYR A 88 17.93 -10.47 24.89
C TYR A 88 18.38 -9.00 24.91
N LEU A 89 18.11 -8.23 23.86
CA LEU A 89 18.52 -6.82 23.78
C LEU A 89 17.69 -5.91 24.71
N VAL A 90 16.41 -6.25 24.95
CA VAL A 90 15.50 -5.48 25.80
C VAL A 90 15.66 -5.82 27.27
N TYR A 91 15.76 -7.11 27.60
CA TYR A 91 15.75 -7.62 28.98
C TYR A 91 17.12 -8.09 29.49
N GLY A 92 18.12 -8.22 28.61
CA GLY A 92 19.44 -8.76 28.97
C GLY A 92 19.43 -10.26 29.26
N SER A 93 18.32 -10.95 28.95
CA SER A 93 18.13 -12.38 29.20
C SER A 93 17.50 -13.05 27.98
N GLY A 94 17.89 -14.29 27.69
CA GLY A 94 17.43 -15.05 26.53
C GLY A 94 18.56 -15.80 25.84
N LEU A 95 18.21 -16.50 24.76
CA LEU A 95 19.18 -17.26 23.97
C LEU A 95 19.82 -16.37 22.89
N GLN A 96 21.16 -16.31 22.90
CA GLN A 96 21.92 -15.72 21.81
C GLN A 96 22.41 -16.84 20.88
N THR A 97 22.02 -16.78 19.60
CA THR A 97 22.54 -17.73 18.61
C THR A 97 23.99 -17.40 18.24
N TRP A 98 24.73 -18.39 17.72
CA TRP A 98 26.13 -18.20 17.31
C TRP A 98 26.29 -17.10 16.26
N GLU A 99 25.27 -16.86 15.43
CA GLU A 99 25.26 -15.83 14.37
C GLU A 99 25.45 -14.41 14.93
N TYR A 100 24.89 -14.18 16.11
CA TYR A 100 24.95 -12.90 16.79
C TYR A 100 26.08 -12.81 17.82
N SER A 101 26.77 -13.92 18.10
CA SER A 101 27.87 -13.92 19.06
C SER A 101 29.01 -13.00 18.58
N PRO A 102 29.71 -12.29 19.49
CA PRO A 102 30.79 -11.38 19.11
C PRO A 102 32.01 -12.09 18.50
N ILE A 103 32.08 -13.43 18.63
CA ILE A 103 33.16 -14.26 18.09
C ILE A 103 32.99 -14.47 16.58
N TYR A 104 31.76 -14.65 16.09
CA TYR A 104 31.48 -14.94 14.67
C TYR A 104 30.81 -13.77 13.94
N ALA A 105 29.96 -12.99 14.63
CA ALA A 105 29.35 -11.74 14.16
C ALA A 105 28.83 -11.75 12.70
N ILE A 106 28.25 -12.87 12.27
CA ILE A 106 27.76 -13.06 10.90
C ILE A 106 26.53 -12.17 10.65
N ARG A 107 25.77 -11.84 11.69
CA ARG A 107 24.55 -11.02 11.61
C ARG A 107 24.61 -9.83 12.55
N SER A 108 24.38 -8.63 12.02
CA SER A 108 24.36 -7.39 12.80
C SER A 108 23.02 -7.19 13.50
N TYR A 109 23.04 -6.79 14.78
CA TYR A 109 21.85 -6.38 15.54
C TYR A 109 21.20 -5.06 15.09
N ALA A 110 21.78 -4.36 14.12
CA ALA A 110 21.36 -3.02 13.72
C ALA A 110 19.89 -2.95 13.24
N SER A 111 19.41 -3.96 12.51
CA SER A 111 18.01 -4.02 12.06
C SER A 111 17.04 -4.29 13.21
N LEU A 112 17.45 -5.09 14.19
CA LEU A 112 16.69 -5.37 15.41
C LEU A 112 16.54 -4.14 16.30
N TRP A 113 17.54 -3.25 16.31
CA TRP A 113 17.51 -2.02 17.11
C TRP A 113 16.32 -1.13 16.81
N LEU A 114 15.86 -1.08 15.54
CA LEU A 114 14.67 -0.34 15.14
C LEU A 114 13.44 -0.79 15.92
N PHE A 115 13.32 -2.11 16.16
CA PHE A 115 12.22 -2.72 16.90
C PHE A 115 12.51 -2.80 18.41
N ALA A 116 13.79 -2.80 18.80
CA ALA A 116 14.18 -2.86 20.20
C ALA A 116 13.85 -1.57 20.96
N ILE A 117 13.92 -0.40 20.30
CA ILE A 117 13.53 0.88 20.91
C ILE A 117 12.05 0.87 21.33
N PRO A 118 11.07 0.61 20.44
CA PRO A 118 9.68 0.53 20.85
C PRO A 118 9.45 -0.62 21.84
N ALA A 119 10.12 -1.76 21.67
CA ALA A 119 10.02 -2.87 22.62
C ALA A 119 10.46 -2.49 24.04
N LYS A 120 11.56 -1.72 24.17
CA LYS A 120 12.06 -1.23 25.46
C LYS A 120 11.14 -0.20 26.09
N ILE A 121 10.50 0.64 25.28
CA ILE A 121 9.49 1.57 25.79
C ILE A 121 8.30 0.78 26.32
N LEU A 122 7.83 -0.23 25.58
CA LEU A 122 6.71 -1.06 26.00
C LEU A 122 7.05 -1.92 27.23
N SER A 123 8.30 -2.40 27.36
CA SER A 123 8.72 -3.21 28.51
C SER A 123 8.68 -2.47 29.84
N LEU A 124 8.65 -1.13 29.84
CA LEU A 124 8.48 -0.34 31.05
C LEU A 124 7.04 -0.38 31.60
N PHE A 125 6.06 -0.65 30.73
CA PHE A 125 4.64 -0.62 31.10
C PHE A 125 4.01 -2.01 31.14
N MET A 126 4.64 -3.02 30.53
CA MET A 126 4.02 -4.31 30.23
C MET A 126 4.92 -5.51 30.52
N THR A 127 4.30 -6.69 30.65
CA THR A 127 5.00 -7.97 30.75
C THR A 127 5.63 -8.37 29.41
N PRO A 128 6.69 -9.21 29.39
CA PRO A 128 7.37 -9.61 28.15
C PRO A 128 6.45 -10.25 27.12
N VAL A 129 5.46 -11.04 27.57
CA VAL A 129 4.45 -11.65 26.69
C VAL A 129 3.59 -10.57 26.02
N SER A 130 3.15 -9.56 26.77
CA SER A 130 2.38 -8.44 26.20
C SER A 130 3.20 -7.60 25.23
N VAL A 131 4.50 -7.40 25.49
CA VAL A 131 5.41 -6.70 24.56
C VAL A 131 5.49 -7.44 23.23
N PHE A 132 5.65 -8.77 23.26
CA PHE A 132 5.68 -9.61 22.06
C PHE A 132 4.42 -9.44 21.20
N TYR A 133 3.23 -9.57 21.79
CA TYR A 133 1.97 -9.40 21.05
C TYR A 133 1.78 -7.96 20.55
N SER A 134 2.24 -6.97 21.30
CA SER A 134 2.15 -5.56 20.90
C SER A 134 3.02 -5.26 19.67
N LEU A 135 4.23 -5.83 19.60
CA LEU A 135 5.08 -5.71 18.42
C LEU A 135 4.44 -6.35 17.19
N ARG A 136 3.84 -7.53 17.35
CA ARG A 136 3.07 -8.19 16.28
C ARG A 136 1.90 -7.32 15.82
N ALA A 137 1.20 -6.65 16.74
CA ALA A 137 0.12 -5.73 16.40
C ALA A 137 0.62 -4.50 15.63
N ILE A 138 1.76 -3.91 16.01
CA ILE A 138 2.36 -2.78 15.28
C ILE A 138 2.72 -3.21 13.85
N LEU A 139 3.36 -4.36 13.68
CA LEU A 139 3.69 -4.90 12.35
C LEU A 139 2.43 -5.18 11.51
N ALA A 140 1.37 -5.70 12.13
CA ALA A 140 0.09 -5.93 11.47
C ALA A 140 -0.55 -4.62 10.98
N VAL A 141 -0.50 -3.55 11.77
CA VAL A 141 -1.02 -2.23 11.40
C VAL A 141 -0.18 -1.60 10.29
N LEU A 142 1.15 -1.68 10.36
CA LEU A 142 2.03 -1.21 9.29
C LEU A 142 1.76 -1.94 7.97
N THR A 143 1.54 -3.26 8.03
CA THR A 143 1.17 -4.07 6.87
C THR A 143 -0.18 -3.62 6.30
N ALA A 144 -1.20 -3.46 7.14
CA ALA A 144 -2.52 -2.99 6.69
C ALA A 144 -2.45 -1.58 6.06
N CYS A 145 -1.59 -0.69 6.59
CA CYS A 145 -1.36 0.63 6.02
C CYS A 145 -0.72 0.55 4.63
N ALA A 146 0.28 -0.31 4.45
CA ALA A 146 0.91 -0.53 3.16
C ALA A 146 -0.07 -1.11 2.13
N GLU A 147 -0.93 -2.05 2.54
CA GLU A 147 -2.00 -2.60 1.69
C GLU A 147 -3.02 -1.53 1.30
N LEU A 148 -3.37 -0.62 2.21
CA LEU A 148 -4.26 0.49 1.92
C LEU A 148 -3.62 1.47 0.92
N MET A 149 -2.34 1.80 1.07
CA MET A 149 -1.62 2.62 0.10
C MET A 149 -1.63 2.00 -1.29
N PHE A 150 -1.42 0.68 -1.37
CA PHE A 150 -1.50 -0.07 -2.61
C PHE A 150 -2.93 -0.05 -3.20
N TYR A 151 -3.95 -0.27 -2.35
CA TYR A 151 -5.36 -0.20 -2.74
C TYR A 151 -5.74 1.17 -3.33
N ASN A 152 -5.32 2.26 -2.68
CA ASN A 152 -5.58 3.62 -3.15
C ASN A 152 -4.83 3.98 -4.44
N CYS A 153 -3.68 3.35 -4.70
CA CYS A 153 -2.93 3.58 -5.94
C CYS A 153 -3.55 2.84 -7.14
N LEU A 154 -4.23 1.72 -6.88
CA LEU A 154 -4.82 0.89 -7.92
C LEU A 154 -6.23 1.35 -8.33
N SER A 155 -6.99 1.94 -7.40
CA SER A 155 -8.32 2.52 -7.63
C SER A 155 -8.25 3.89 -8.30
#